data_AF-A0A3M2D4U1-F1
#
_entry.id   AF-A0A3M2D4U1-F1
#
_cell.length_a   1.000
_cell.length_b   1.000
_cell.length_c   1.000
_cell.angle_alpha   90.00
_cell.angle_beta   90.00
_cell.angle_gamma   90.00
#
_symmetry.space_group_name_H-M   'P 1'
#
loop_
_entity.id
_entity.type
_entity.pdbx_description
1 polymer ?
#
loop_
_entity_poly.entity_id
_entity_poly.type
_entity_poly.pdbx_seq_one_letter_code
_entity_poly.pdbx_strand_id
1 'polypeptide(L)'
;MLIILVKYFGMLRGALLFIGETIGWQELLLIGMLALIFLGPRRLPKVAKTFGKAMAELRRAGQEFKKTWEKEVALEEEEKRFLQNPFDESLILAEERYSKANMQKDNSESFIPSKEIELSSKSKSLSSQKGFVRRVEQKEKEIETSEDLNKDKTVTINSKQNWL
;
A
#
# COMPACT_ATOMS: atom_id res chain seq x y z
N MET A 1 -15.09 49.61 34.69
CA MET A 1 -15.54 48.32 34.12
C MET A 1 -14.91 48.05 32.74
N LEU A 2 -15.03 48.96 31.76
CA LEU A 2 -14.52 48.77 30.39
C LEU A 2 -12.98 48.62 30.30
N ILE A 3 -12.21 49.41 31.05
CA ILE A 3 -10.73 49.31 31.08
C ILE A 3 -10.27 47.96 31.65
N ILE A 4 -10.97 47.47 32.68
CA ILE A 4 -10.71 46.14 33.26
C ILE A 4 -11.00 45.07 32.21
N LEU A 5 -12.12 45.18 31.48
CA LEU A 5 -12.51 44.24 30.43
C LEU A 5 -11.50 44.19 29.27
N VAL A 6 -11.06 45.34 28.78
CA VAL A 6 -10.05 45.44 27.70
C VAL A 6 -8.71 44.87 28.14
N LYS A 7 -8.28 45.15 29.38
CA LYS A 7 -7.07 44.58 29.97
C LYS A 7 -7.18 43.06 30.14
N TYR A 8 -8.35 42.58 30.58
CA TYR A 8 -8.63 41.15 30.74
C TYR A 8 -8.59 40.42 29.40
N PHE A 9 -9.16 41.03 28.35
CA PHE A 9 -9.13 40.46 27.01
C PHE A 9 -7.72 40.41 26.43
N GLY A 10 -6.91 41.45 26.63
CA GLY A 10 -5.50 41.45 26.24
C GLY A 10 -4.68 40.39 26.97
N MET A 11 -4.89 40.23 28.28
CA MET A 11 -4.24 39.20 29.09
C MET A 11 -4.70 37.79 28.71
N LEU A 12 -5.99 37.60 28.44
CA LEU A 12 -6.56 36.32 28.03
C LEU A 12 -6.08 35.91 26.65
N ARG A 13 -6.02 36.85 25.69
CA ARG A 13 -5.46 36.61 24.35
C ARG A 13 -3.97 36.32 24.43
N GLY A 14 -3.22 37.05 25.26
CA GLY A 14 -1.80 36.80 25.52
C GLY A 14 -1.55 35.43 26.13
N ALA A 15 -2.34 35.02 27.13
CA ALA A 15 -2.28 33.68 27.71
C ALA A 15 -2.67 32.59 26.70
N LEU A 16 -3.69 32.84 25.87
CA LEU A 16 -4.15 31.89 24.85
C LEU A 16 -3.12 31.71 23.72
N LEU A 17 -2.45 32.80 23.31
CA LEU A 17 -1.35 32.75 22.33
C LEU A 17 -0.07 32.16 22.92
N PHE A 18 0.24 32.44 24.20
CA PHE A 18 1.33 31.81 24.91
C PHE A 18 1.13 30.30 24.96
N ILE A 19 -0.07 29.83 25.30
CA ILE A 19 -0.44 28.40 25.25
C ILE A 19 -0.36 27.84 23.82
N GLY A 20 -0.68 28.64 22.80
CA GLY A 20 -0.66 28.22 21.39
C GLY A 20 0.75 28.06 20.80
N GLU A 21 1.69 28.94 21.16
CA GLU A 21 3.07 28.90 20.67
C GLU A 21 3.96 27.97 21.49
N THR A 22 3.67 27.79 22.78
CA THR A 22 4.38 26.85 23.65
C THR A 22 3.70 25.50 23.77
N ILE A 23 2.89 25.01 22.82
CA ILE A 23 2.52 23.57 22.82
C ILE A 23 3.77 22.74 22.46
N GLY A 24 4.66 22.68 23.43
CA GLY A 24 5.83 21.85 23.48
C GLY A 24 5.51 20.57 24.21
N TRP A 25 6.54 19.75 24.35
CA TRP A 25 6.45 18.49 25.04
C TRP A 25 6.07 18.66 26.53
N GLN A 26 6.45 19.77 27.15
CA GLN A 26 6.23 20.08 28.56
C GLN A 26 4.74 20.27 28.89
N GLU A 27 4.00 21.02 28.08
CA GLU A 27 2.57 21.30 28.25
C GLU A 27 1.74 20.04 28.00
N LEU A 28 2.15 19.22 27.03
CA LEU A 28 1.54 17.93 26.73
C LEU A 28 1.76 16.94 27.89
N LEU A 29 2.93 16.95 28.53
CA LEU A 29 3.16 16.21 29.76
C LEU A 29 2.33 16.74 30.93
N LEU A 30 2.18 18.06 31.08
CA LEU A 30 1.39 18.66 32.16
C LEU A 30 -0.09 18.28 32.03
N ILE A 31 -0.69 18.45 30.86
CA ILE A 31 -2.08 18.05 30.60
C ILE A 31 -2.24 16.53 30.69
N GLY A 32 -1.23 15.76 30.24
CA GLY A 32 -1.17 14.32 30.37
C GLY A 32 -1.19 13.88 31.83
N MET A 33 -0.41 14.52 32.70
CA MET A 33 -0.40 14.27 34.15
C MET A 33 -1.74 14.61 34.79
N LEU A 34 -2.35 15.73 34.42
CA LEU A 34 -3.68 16.10 34.91
C LEU A 34 -4.74 15.07 34.50
N ALA A 35 -4.70 14.62 33.24
CA ALA A 35 -5.57 13.56 32.73
C ALA A 35 -5.30 12.21 33.42
N LEU A 36 -4.04 11.88 33.70
CA LEU A 36 -3.65 10.68 34.44
C LEU A 36 -4.20 10.68 35.87
N ILE A 37 -4.27 11.82 36.54
CA ILE A 37 -4.86 11.94 37.88
C ILE A 37 -6.38 11.82 37.80
N PHE A 38 -7.01 12.56 36.89
CA PHE A 38 -8.47 12.61 36.79
C PHE A 38 -9.07 11.30 36.27
N LEU A 39 -8.50 10.75 35.19
CA LEU A 39 -8.98 9.54 34.54
C LEU A 39 -8.32 8.28 35.12
N GLY A 40 -7.09 8.38 35.61
CA GLY A 40 -6.29 7.26 36.11
C GLY A 40 -5.34 6.68 35.05
N PRO A 41 -4.06 6.36 35.39
CA PRO A 41 -3.08 5.78 34.46
C PRO A 41 -3.50 4.43 33.88
N ARG A 42 -4.35 3.69 34.59
CA ARG A 42 -4.86 2.39 34.11
C ARG A 42 -6.02 2.55 33.13
N ARG A 43 -6.72 3.69 33.14
CA ARG A 43 -7.92 3.91 32.30
C ARG A 43 -7.57 4.56 30.96
N LEU A 44 -6.60 5.47 30.90
CA LEU A 44 -6.08 6.04 29.65
C LEU A 44 -5.76 5.00 28.56
N PRO A 45 -4.94 3.95 28.82
CA PRO A 45 -4.63 2.95 27.79
C PRO A 45 -5.85 2.11 27.41
N LYS A 46 -6.81 1.94 28.32
CA LYS A 46 -8.06 1.24 28.03
C LYS A 46 -8.93 2.04 27.06
N VAL A 47 -9.08 3.35 27.30
CA VAL A 47 -9.81 4.28 26.42
C VAL A 47 -9.12 4.43 25.07
N ALA A 48 -7.79 4.54 25.05
CA ALA A 48 -7.02 4.58 23.81
C ALA A 48 -7.20 3.30 22.98
N LYS A 49 -7.23 2.12 23.62
CA LYS A 49 -7.49 0.86 22.92
C LYS A 49 -8.90 0.79 22.32
N THR A 50 -9.92 1.25 23.03
CA THR A 50 -11.31 1.26 22.51
C THR A 50 -11.46 2.28 21.39
N PHE A 51 -10.91 3.49 21.56
CA PHE A 51 -10.92 4.53 20.54
C PHE A 51 -10.12 4.12 19.31
N GLY A 52 -8.97 3.47 19.50
CA GLY A 52 -8.14 2.95 18.42
C GLY A 52 -8.85 1.85 17.62
N LYS A 53 -9.60 0.96 18.27
CA LYS A 53 -10.44 -0.03 17.57
C LYS A 53 -11.54 0.65 16.75
N ALA A 54 -12.25 1.61 17.34
CA ALA A 54 -13.28 2.37 16.63
C ALA A 54 -12.71 3.13 15.42
N MET A 55 -11.54 3.76 15.57
CA MET A 55 -10.85 4.41 14.46
C MET A 55 -10.36 3.42 13.39
N ALA A 56 -9.94 2.21 13.77
CA ALA A 56 -9.54 1.18 12.82
C ALA A 56 -10.74 0.67 12.00
N GLU A 57 -11.89 0.47 12.66
CA GLU A 57 -13.15 0.12 11.99
C GLU A 57 -13.63 1.25 11.08
N LEU A 58 -13.59 2.51 11.55
CA LEU A 58 -13.92 3.68 10.73
C LEU A 58 -12.99 3.82 9.53
N ARG A 59 -11.69 3.54 9.68
CA ARG A 59 -10.74 3.54 8.57
C ARG A 59 -11.06 2.48 7.53
N ARG A 60 -11.45 1.26 7.97
CA ARG A 60 -11.85 0.17 7.07
C ARG A 60 -13.13 0.51 6.32
N ALA A 61 -14.17 0.95 7.03
CA ALA A 61 -15.40 1.42 6.41
C ALA A 61 -15.13 2.60 5.45
N GLY A 62 -14.28 3.55 5.86
CA GLY A 62 -13.81 4.67 5.03
C GLY A 62 -13.11 4.23 3.75
N GLN A 63 -12.35 3.13 3.77
CA GLN A 63 -11.74 2.57 2.57
C GLN A 63 -12.78 1.95 1.63
N GLU A 64 -13.82 1.32 2.15
CA GLU A 64 -14.94 0.80 1.36
C GLU A 64 -15.77 1.93 0.75
N PHE A 65 -16.03 3.00 1.51
CA PHE A 65 -16.65 4.22 0.98
C PHE A 65 -15.80 4.86 -0.11
N LYS A 66 -14.49 4.98 0.11
CA LYS A 66 -13.56 5.53 -0.90
C LYS A 66 -13.57 4.69 -2.18
N LYS A 67 -13.54 3.36 -2.07
CA LYS A 67 -13.63 2.47 -3.24
C LYS A 67 -14.96 2.60 -3.99
N THR A 68 -16.07 2.72 -3.25
CA THR A 68 -17.40 2.89 -3.85
C THR A 68 -17.50 4.23 -4.57
N TRP A 69 -16.98 5.30 -3.95
CA TRP A 69 -16.89 6.63 -4.55
C TRP A 69 -16.00 6.65 -5.79
N GLU A 70 -14.81 6.07 -5.72
CA GLU A 70 -13.88 5.95 -6.85
C GLU A 70 -14.50 5.13 -7.99
N LYS A 71 -15.26 4.07 -7.69
CA LYS A 71 -15.94 3.27 -8.71
C LYS A 71 -17.02 4.07 -9.42
N GLU A 72 -17.84 4.83 -8.68
CA GLU A 72 -18.89 5.66 -9.28
C GLU A 72 -18.28 6.79 -10.12
N VAL A 73 -17.27 7.48 -9.59
CA VAL A 73 -16.58 8.56 -10.30
C VAL A 73 -15.81 8.04 -11.52
N ALA A 74 -15.18 6.86 -11.44
CA ALA A 74 -14.47 6.25 -12.56
C ALA A 74 -15.43 5.86 -13.70
N LEU A 75 -16.63 5.37 -13.37
CA LEU A 75 -17.66 5.06 -14.39
C LEU A 75 -18.12 6.33 -15.10
N GLU A 76 -18.33 7.43 -14.35
CA GLU A 76 -18.63 8.73 -14.96
C GLU A 76 -17.48 9.28 -15.81
N GLU A 77 -16.22 9.07 -15.40
CA GLU A 77 -15.05 9.50 -16.18
C GLU A 77 -14.85 8.67 -17.45
N GLU A 78 -15.07 7.35 -17.41
CA GLU A 78 -15.01 6.49 -18.59
C GLU A 78 -16.07 6.90 -19.61
N GLU A 79 -17.33 7.05 -19.20
CA GLU A 79 -18.42 7.49 -20.08
C GLU A 79 -18.09 8.84 -20.75
N LYS A 80 -17.57 9.81 -19.98
CA LYS A 80 -17.14 11.11 -20.51
C LYS A 80 -15.97 10.99 -21.48
N ARG A 81 -15.00 10.10 -21.24
CA ARG A 81 -13.87 9.86 -22.15
C ARG A 81 -14.31 9.24 -23.48
N PHE A 82 -15.23 8.29 -23.47
CA PHE A 82 -15.79 7.68 -24.69
C PHE A 82 -16.58 8.70 -25.53
N LEU A 83 -17.36 9.57 -24.89
CA LEU A 83 -18.12 10.62 -25.60
C LEU A 83 -17.24 11.76 -26.11
N GLN A 84 -16.12 12.05 -25.43
CA GLN A 84 -15.23 13.16 -25.80
C GLN A 84 -14.23 12.78 -26.90
N ASN A 85 -13.79 11.51 -26.97
CA ASN A 85 -12.82 11.04 -27.96
C ASN A 85 -13.28 9.77 -28.74
N PRO A 86 -14.49 9.76 -29.35
CA PRO A 86 -14.97 8.59 -30.11
C PRO A 86 -14.12 8.27 -31.35
N PHE A 87 -13.28 9.21 -31.81
CA PHE A 87 -12.45 9.05 -33.00
C PHE A 87 -11.12 8.32 -32.71
N ASP A 88 -10.53 8.49 -31.53
CA ASP A 88 -9.19 7.95 -31.24
C ASP A 88 -9.17 6.41 -31.21
N GLU A 89 -10.20 5.78 -30.64
CA GLU A 89 -10.29 4.32 -30.57
C GLU A 89 -10.53 3.69 -31.95
N SER A 90 -11.35 4.33 -32.79
CA SER A 90 -11.57 3.89 -34.18
C SER A 90 -10.31 4.00 -35.05
N LEU A 91 -9.44 4.98 -34.78
CA LEU A 91 -8.16 5.16 -35.47
C LEU A 91 -7.14 4.11 -35.05
N ILE A 92 -7.07 3.74 -33.75
CA ILE A 92 -6.17 2.69 -33.26
C ILE A 92 -6.58 1.31 -33.81
N LEU A 93 -7.88 1.01 -33.86
CA LEU A 93 -8.40 -0.23 -34.44
C LEU A 93 -8.21 -0.29 -35.97
N ALA A 94 -8.25 0.86 -36.65
CA ALA A 94 -7.94 0.95 -38.07
C ALA A 94 -6.44 0.72 -38.33
N GLU A 95 -5.55 1.34 -37.55
CA GLU A 95 -4.09 1.17 -37.67
C GLU A 95 -3.66 -0.29 -37.43
N GLU A 96 -4.27 -0.97 -36.45
CA GLU A 96 -4.03 -2.39 -36.20
C GLU A 96 -4.53 -3.27 -37.36
N ARG A 97 -5.62 -2.87 -38.03
CA ARG A 97 -6.16 -3.57 -39.22
C ARG A 97 -5.28 -3.35 -40.45
N TYR A 98 -4.75 -2.14 -40.67
CA TYR A 98 -3.83 -1.85 -41.77
C TYR A 98 -2.49 -2.57 -41.60
N SER A 99 -1.92 -2.58 -40.38
CA SER A 99 -0.67 -3.29 -40.11
C SER A 99 -0.81 -4.82 -40.26
N LYS A 100 -1.92 -5.42 -39.81
CA LYS A 100 -2.19 -6.85 -40.02
C LYS A 100 -2.43 -7.20 -41.50
N ALA A 101 -3.11 -6.33 -42.25
CA ALA A 101 -3.34 -6.54 -43.68
C ALA A 101 -2.03 -6.43 -44.50
N ASN A 102 -1.10 -5.56 -44.08
CA ASN A 102 0.20 -5.41 -44.75
C ASN A 102 1.21 -6.51 -44.38
N MET A 103 1.09 -7.18 -43.24
CA MET A 103 1.94 -8.35 -42.89
C MET A 103 1.66 -9.59 -43.75
N GLN A 104 0.52 -9.65 -44.46
CA GLN A 104 0.12 -10.81 -45.26
C GLN A 104 0.47 -10.68 -46.75
N LYS A 105 1.09 -9.56 -47.17
CA LYS A 105 1.30 -9.21 -48.58
C LYS A 105 2.78 -9.08 -49.01
N ASP A 106 3.71 -9.62 -48.23
CA ASP A 106 5.16 -9.58 -48.47
C ASP A 106 5.69 -10.82 -49.24
N ASN A 107 4.99 -11.97 -49.22
CA ASN A 107 5.54 -13.24 -49.71
C ASN A 107 5.20 -13.63 -51.16
N SER A 108 5.13 -12.69 -52.10
CA SER A 108 5.11 -13.08 -53.53
C SER A 108 5.60 -11.96 -54.44
N GLU A 109 6.63 -12.32 -55.23
CA GLU A 109 7.30 -11.57 -56.31
C GLU A 109 8.40 -10.60 -55.86
N SER A 110 9.65 -10.63 -56.34
CA SER A 110 10.31 -11.48 -57.34
C SER A 110 11.78 -11.04 -57.43
N PHE A 111 12.69 -12.00 -57.63
CA PHE A 111 13.86 -11.90 -58.53
C PHE A 111 15.03 -10.92 -58.17
N ILE A 112 16.17 -11.51 -57.78
CA ILE A 112 17.53 -10.94 -57.63
C ILE A 112 18.09 -10.63 -59.05
N PRO A 113 18.76 -9.49 -59.37
CA PRO A 113 20.18 -9.41 -59.03
C PRO A 113 20.86 -8.03 -58.87
N SER A 114 21.87 -8.07 -57.99
CA SER A 114 23.14 -7.33 -58.01
C SER A 114 23.23 -5.97 -57.30
N LYS A 115 24.17 -5.97 -56.33
CA LYS A 115 25.21 -4.96 -56.10
C LYS A 115 24.92 -3.94 -54.98
N GLU A 116 25.29 -4.32 -53.76
CA GLU A 116 26.25 -3.56 -52.94
C GLU A 116 26.65 -4.46 -51.75
N ILE A 117 27.90 -4.93 -51.74
CA ILE A 117 28.52 -5.59 -50.59
C ILE A 117 29.39 -4.52 -49.94
N GLU A 118 28.99 -4.00 -48.80
CA GLU A 118 29.90 -3.45 -47.78
C GLU A 118 29.23 -3.68 -46.42
N LEU A 119 29.52 -4.80 -45.77
CA LEU A 119 30.63 -4.94 -44.84
C LEU A 119 30.51 -4.00 -43.63
N SER A 120 29.59 -4.30 -42.72
CA SER A 120 29.89 -4.07 -41.31
C SER A 120 29.18 -5.08 -40.40
N SER A 121 29.97 -6.08 -40.04
CA SER A 121 30.28 -6.33 -38.63
C SER A 121 29.12 -6.54 -37.65
N LYS A 122 28.92 -7.82 -37.32
CA LYS A 122 29.23 -8.32 -35.98
C LYS A 122 28.33 -7.85 -34.82
N SER A 123 27.27 -8.61 -34.57
CA SER A 123 26.94 -9.14 -33.23
C SER A 123 25.74 -10.09 -33.38
N LYS A 124 25.97 -11.38 -33.70
CA LYS A 124 26.09 -12.44 -32.68
C LYS A 124 25.29 -12.09 -31.41
N SER A 125 24.05 -12.54 -31.33
CA SER A 125 23.67 -13.89 -30.84
C SER A 125 23.88 -14.05 -29.33
N LEU A 126 22.90 -14.70 -28.70
CA LEU A 126 22.92 -15.30 -27.36
C LEU A 126 22.75 -14.36 -26.16
N SER A 127 21.50 -14.24 -25.70
CA SER A 127 21.18 -14.44 -24.26
C SER A 127 19.67 -14.67 -24.03
N SER A 128 19.07 -15.53 -24.86
CA SER A 128 17.92 -16.33 -24.39
C SER A 128 18.46 -17.58 -23.71
N GLN A 129 17.81 -18.00 -22.63
CA GLN A 129 18.10 -19.20 -21.81
C GLN A 129 19.29 -19.16 -20.84
N LYS A 130 19.19 -18.39 -19.75
CA LYS A 130 19.86 -18.77 -18.48
C LYS A 130 19.29 -18.09 -17.22
N GLY A 131 17.98 -18.13 -17.02
CA GLY A 131 17.34 -17.56 -15.82
C GLY A 131 16.38 -18.48 -15.06
N PHE A 132 15.93 -19.57 -15.67
CA PHE A 132 14.79 -20.35 -15.16
C PHE A 132 15.16 -21.56 -14.28
N VAL A 133 16.45 -21.91 -14.17
CA VAL A 133 16.89 -23.09 -13.39
C VAL A 133 17.97 -22.68 -12.39
N ARG A 134 17.54 -22.05 -11.29
CA ARG A 134 18.31 -21.98 -10.03
C ARG A 134 17.47 -21.72 -8.78
N ARG A 135 16.14 -21.85 -8.85
CA ARG A 135 15.24 -21.69 -7.69
C ARG A 135 14.78 -23.02 -7.06
N VAL A 136 15.29 -24.15 -7.55
CA VAL A 136 14.93 -25.49 -7.05
C VAL A 136 15.91 -26.00 -5.97
N GLU A 137 16.99 -25.27 -5.66
CA GLU A 137 18.09 -25.79 -4.83
C GLU A 137 18.39 -24.91 -3.60
N GLN A 138 17.38 -24.60 -2.79
CA GLN A 138 17.62 -23.97 -1.48
C GLN A 138 16.50 -24.25 -0.47
N LYS A 139 16.09 -25.52 -0.41
CA LYS A 139 15.13 -26.02 0.57
C LYS A 139 15.58 -27.38 1.10
N GLU A 140 16.82 -27.44 1.55
CA GLU A 140 17.35 -28.56 2.35
C GLU A 140 18.66 -28.10 2.99
N LYS A 141 18.85 -28.45 4.28
CA LYS A 141 19.95 -28.08 5.20
C LYS A 141 19.72 -26.84 6.09
N GLU A 142 18.77 -26.99 7.01
CA GLU A 142 18.92 -26.57 8.42
C GLU A 142 17.92 -27.37 9.25
N ILE A 143 18.08 -28.70 9.21
CA ILE A 143 17.42 -29.69 10.06
C ILE A 143 18.53 -30.65 10.47
N GLU A 144 18.68 -30.87 11.78
CA GLU A 144 19.55 -31.84 12.49
C GLU A 144 20.94 -31.42 12.98
N THR A 145 20.92 -30.77 14.14
CA THR A 145 21.70 -31.16 15.33
C THR A 145 20.80 -30.74 16.51
N SER A 146 19.88 -31.58 16.99
CA SER A 146 20.11 -32.66 18.00
C SER A 146 20.99 -32.12 19.13
N GLU A 147 20.63 -32.03 20.38
CA GLU A 147 19.94 -32.94 21.28
C GLU A 147 19.88 -32.14 22.59
N ASP A 148 18.71 -32.09 23.22
CA ASP A 148 18.53 -32.09 24.68
C ASP A 148 17.24 -31.36 25.06
N LEU A 149 16.55 -31.94 26.04
CA LEU A 149 15.20 -31.62 26.54
C LEU A 149 14.07 -32.43 25.87
N ASN A 150 14.37 -33.70 25.54
CA ASN A 150 13.44 -34.79 25.83
C ASN A 150 13.40 -35.02 27.34
N LYS A 151 12.46 -34.36 28.02
CA LYS A 151 11.76 -34.81 29.24
C LYS A 151 10.84 -33.68 29.68
N ASP A 152 9.64 -34.04 30.14
CA ASP A 152 8.58 -33.17 30.65
C ASP A 152 7.70 -32.44 29.61
N LYS A 153 6.62 -33.13 29.19
CA LYS A 153 5.20 -32.72 29.43
C LYS A 153 4.18 -33.33 28.46
N THR A 154 4.54 -34.34 27.67
CA THR A 154 3.58 -35.08 26.80
C THR A 154 2.71 -36.11 27.54
N VAL A 155 2.56 -36.04 28.87
CA VAL A 155 1.75 -37.01 29.64
C VAL A 155 0.61 -36.38 30.46
N THR A 156 0.27 -35.11 30.27
CA THR A 156 -0.82 -34.46 31.05
C THR A 156 -2.07 -34.07 30.25
N ILE A 157 -2.31 -34.72 29.10
CA ILE A 157 -3.54 -34.49 28.31
C ILE A 157 -4.19 -35.82 27.88
N ASN A 158 -4.22 -36.87 28.72
CA ASN A 158 -5.16 -37.99 28.49
C ASN A 158 -5.31 -39.02 29.64
N SER A 159 -5.39 -38.61 30.92
CA SER A 159 -5.43 -39.62 32.01
C SER A 159 -6.19 -39.23 33.29
N LYS A 160 -7.17 -38.31 33.25
CA LYS A 160 -7.91 -37.96 34.49
C LYS A 160 -9.43 -37.80 34.38
N GLN A 161 -10.07 -38.33 33.34
CA GLN A 161 -11.53 -38.25 33.21
C GLN A 161 -12.19 -39.55 32.74
N ASN A 162 -11.60 -40.72 33.03
CA ASN A 162 -12.25 -41.98 32.68
C ASN A 162 -11.90 -43.17 33.59
N TRP A 163 -12.09 -43.06 34.92
CA TRP A 163 -12.44 -44.18 35.80
C TRP A 163 -12.69 -43.72 37.26
N LEU A 164 -13.83 -44.18 37.81
CA LEU A 164 -14.48 -43.93 39.12
C LEU A 164 -15.43 -42.72 39.20
#